data_AF-M3JYX6-F1
#
_entry.id   AF-M3JYX6-F1
#
_cell.length_a   1.000
_cell.length_b   1.000
_cell.length_c   1.000
_cell.angle_alpha   90.00
_cell.angle_beta   90.00
_cell.angle_gamma   90.00
#
_symmetry.space_group_name_H-M   'P 1'
#
loop_
_entity.id
_entity.type
_entity.pdbx_description
1 polymer ?
#
loop_
_entity_poly.entity_id
_entity_poly.type
_entity_poly.pdbx_seq_one_letter_code
_entity_poly.pdbx_strand_id
1 'polypeptide(L)'
;MLAFKKVILTSWLLISTVFALDVTSNRVDRGSISLNLGSITIHSGASWSIINNAVSAFVGSLDVQSGAGLYITSTSPLIALQVTLTSLLSTINNDGTIVFDSRASLTSSTYNLVGLSFTNTGEMFLAASGIVPSSMSITAANWDNSGLIYFSQNQRSSGTVSLGATGGSITNDGQICLINEVYQQTTSIKGSGCITADQDSTIYISNSLLPVATTQSFNLVDSDSSIVAQALSTPQTFNVYGFGNGNKLGITLPLTPALGIPIKPAYSYNAATGILTVRNLLVTQNFNIGTGYNPSLFSIVTDAGA
;
A
#
# COMPACT_ATOMS: atom_id res chain seq x y z
N MET A 1 27.18 49.63 -19.32
CA MET A 1 26.72 48.28 -19.72
C MET A 1 27.20 47.14 -18.82
N LEU A 2 28.34 47.25 -18.12
CA LEU A 2 28.84 46.18 -17.21
C LEU A 2 28.08 46.07 -15.87
N ALA A 3 27.59 47.18 -15.31
CA ALA A 3 26.89 47.19 -14.03
C ALA A 3 25.53 46.47 -14.09
N PHE A 4 24.81 46.60 -15.22
CA PHE A 4 23.51 45.96 -15.44
C PHE A 4 23.59 44.43 -15.52
N LYS A 5 24.69 43.88 -16.08
CA LYS A 5 24.92 42.41 -16.12
C LYS A 5 25.20 41.81 -14.74
N LYS A 6 25.89 42.54 -13.84
CA LYS A 6 26.20 42.05 -12.49
C LYS A 6 24.97 42.03 -11.58
N VAL A 7 24.06 42.99 -11.73
CA VAL A 7 22.79 43.07 -10.98
C VAL A 7 21.80 41.99 -11.43
N ILE A 8 21.76 41.66 -12.72
CA ILE A 8 20.93 40.55 -13.23
C ILE A 8 21.49 39.20 -12.75
N LEU A 9 22.81 39.02 -12.70
CA LEU A 9 23.42 37.76 -12.22
C LEU A 9 23.19 37.54 -10.72
N THR A 10 23.24 38.61 -9.91
CA THR A 10 22.92 38.53 -8.46
C THR A 10 21.42 38.36 -8.22
N SER A 11 20.56 38.94 -9.07
CA SER A 11 19.11 38.71 -9.02
C SER A 11 18.72 37.29 -9.48
N TRP A 12 19.53 36.66 -10.35
CA TRP A 12 19.36 35.26 -10.76
C TRP A 12 19.88 34.25 -9.72
N LEU A 13 20.86 34.65 -8.90
CA LEU A 13 21.33 33.85 -7.75
C LEU A 13 20.38 33.92 -6.54
N LEU A 14 19.41 34.84 -6.55
CA LEU A 14 18.31 34.92 -5.58
C LEU A 14 17.05 34.18 -6.05
N ILE A 15 17.11 33.48 -7.19
CA ILE A 15 16.02 32.64 -7.69
C ILE A 15 16.01 31.34 -6.88
N SER A 16 14.94 31.19 -6.08
CA SER A 16 14.53 30.00 -5.33
C SER A 16 15.47 29.49 -4.23
N THR A 17 15.61 30.22 -3.13
CA THR A 17 15.88 29.56 -1.84
C THR A 17 14.61 28.82 -1.42
N VAL A 18 14.42 27.61 -1.94
CA VAL A 18 13.48 26.67 -1.33
C VAL A 18 14.07 26.32 0.03
N PHE A 19 13.42 26.71 1.13
CA PHE A 19 13.91 26.43 2.49
C PHE A 19 13.81 24.93 2.77
N ALA A 20 14.86 24.17 2.52
CA ALA A 20 14.97 22.81 3.02
C ALA A 20 14.94 22.82 4.57
N LEU A 21 14.36 21.79 5.17
CA LEU A 21 14.33 21.59 6.61
C LEU A 21 15.17 20.39 7.00
N ASP A 22 16.23 20.63 7.76
CA ASP A 22 17.05 19.59 8.36
C ASP A 22 16.69 19.40 9.83
N VAL A 23 16.26 18.19 10.18
CA VAL A 23 16.03 17.78 11.57
C VAL A 23 17.25 16.97 12.03
N THR A 24 18.12 17.61 12.81
CA THR A 24 19.38 17.02 13.32
C THR A 24 19.32 16.68 14.81
N SER A 25 18.21 16.99 15.47
CA SER A 25 17.95 16.65 16.87
C SER A 25 16.46 16.37 17.08
N ASN A 26 16.15 15.64 18.15
CA ASN A 26 14.77 15.30 18.48
C ASN A 26 13.91 16.56 18.67
N ARG A 27 12.80 16.63 17.95
CA ARG A 27 11.86 17.75 18.00
C ARG A 27 10.42 17.25 18.07
N VAL A 28 9.61 17.97 18.86
CA VAL A 28 8.17 17.76 18.93
C VAL A 28 7.47 19.08 18.65
N ASP A 29 6.58 19.08 17.65
CA ASP A 29 5.67 20.18 17.36
C ASP A 29 4.22 19.75 17.56
N ARG A 30 3.37 20.72 17.92
CA ARG A 30 1.95 20.47 18.20
C ARG A 30 1.06 21.49 17.51
N GLY A 31 -0.09 21.03 17.04
CA GLY A 31 -1.10 21.85 16.39
C GLY A 31 -0.75 22.16 14.94
N SER A 32 -1.24 23.31 14.45
CA SER A 32 -1.09 23.72 13.06
C SER A 32 0.35 24.10 12.75
N ILE A 33 1.06 23.23 12.01
CA ILE A 33 2.38 23.51 11.47
C ILE A 33 2.35 23.46 9.94
N SER A 34 3.16 24.30 9.29
CA SER A 34 3.33 24.24 7.84
C SER A 34 4.47 23.30 7.48
N LEU A 35 4.16 22.28 6.68
CA LEU A 35 5.13 21.42 6.00
C LEU A 35 5.37 21.85 4.55
N ASN A 36 4.78 22.98 4.13
CA ASN A 36 5.03 23.63 2.85
C ASN A 36 6.38 24.37 2.90
N LEU A 37 7.41 23.57 3.11
CA LEU A 37 8.82 23.91 3.07
C LEU A 37 9.42 23.20 1.85
N GLY A 38 10.71 23.41 1.63
CA GLY A 38 11.48 22.62 0.68
C GLY A 38 11.61 21.16 1.09
N SER A 39 12.66 20.52 0.58
CA SER A 39 12.95 19.14 0.98
C SER A 39 13.14 19.05 2.48
N ILE A 40 12.62 17.98 3.08
CA ILE A 40 12.71 17.71 4.52
C ILE A 40 13.61 16.49 4.68
N THR A 41 14.66 16.64 5.47
CA THR A 41 15.57 15.55 5.82
C THR A 41 15.61 15.38 7.33
N ILE A 42 15.32 14.16 7.81
CA ILE A 42 15.52 13.79 9.21
C ILE A 42 16.78 12.94 9.27
N HIS A 43 17.81 13.50 9.92
CA HIS A 43 19.13 12.89 9.99
C HIS A 43 19.15 11.73 10.98
N SER A 44 20.06 10.79 10.75
CA SER A 44 20.26 9.63 11.63
C SER A 44 20.41 10.04 13.11
N GLY A 45 19.71 9.34 14.00
CA GLY A 45 19.69 9.62 15.44
C GLY A 45 18.76 10.76 15.87
N ALA A 46 18.08 11.42 14.92
CA ALA A 46 17.08 12.44 15.19
C ALA A 46 15.66 11.95 14.91
N SER A 47 14.68 12.61 15.51
CA SER A 47 13.26 12.35 15.27
C SER A 47 12.46 13.63 15.22
N TRP A 48 11.39 13.62 14.43
CA TRP A 48 10.40 14.68 14.39
C TRP A 48 9.01 14.14 14.67
N SER A 49 8.42 14.56 15.78
CA SER A 49 7.03 14.26 16.12
C SER A 49 6.15 15.50 15.90
N ILE A 50 5.08 15.33 15.15
CA ILE A 50 4.09 16.34 14.81
C ILE A 50 2.74 15.84 15.31
N ILE A 51 2.15 16.53 16.29
CA ILE A 51 0.96 16.05 16.98
C ILE A 51 -0.22 16.99 16.71
N ASN A 52 -1.36 16.43 16.29
CA ASN A 52 -2.61 17.13 15.99
C ASN A 52 -2.46 18.19 14.89
N ASN A 53 -1.64 17.91 13.87
CA ASN A 53 -1.59 18.72 12.64
C ASN A 53 -2.54 18.12 11.60
N ALA A 54 -3.69 18.77 11.40
CA ALA A 54 -4.74 18.25 10.52
C ALA A 54 -4.27 18.07 9.07
N VAL A 55 -3.48 19.03 8.55
CA VAL A 55 -3.02 19.04 7.16
C VAL A 55 -1.51 19.12 7.11
N SER A 56 -0.92 18.06 6.58
CA SER A 56 0.52 17.87 6.43
C SER A 56 0.86 17.75 4.95
N ALA A 57 1.12 18.88 4.29
CA ALA A 57 1.43 18.93 2.86
C ALA A 57 2.94 19.13 2.63
N PHE A 58 3.62 18.08 2.19
CA PHE A 58 5.01 18.12 1.77
C PHE A 58 5.10 18.68 0.34
N VAL A 59 5.91 19.72 0.16
CA VAL A 59 6.16 20.31 -1.18
C VAL A 59 7.47 19.81 -1.77
N GLY A 60 8.54 19.75 -0.99
CA GLY A 60 9.81 19.12 -1.40
C GLY A 60 9.84 17.61 -1.21
N SER A 61 11.01 17.01 -1.45
CA SER A 61 11.27 15.60 -1.16
C SER A 61 11.31 15.34 0.34
N LEU A 62 10.98 14.12 0.75
CA LEU A 62 11.10 13.64 2.12
C LEU A 62 12.20 12.58 2.20
N ASP A 63 13.17 12.78 3.09
CA ASP A 63 14.27 11.85 3.35
C ASP A 63 14.34 11.53 4.84
N VAL A 64 14.10 10.28 5.21
CA VAL A 64 14.18 9.79 6.59
C VAL A 64 15.28 8.75 6.65
N GLN A 65 16.43 9.14 7.19
CA GLN A 65 17.63 8.32 7.21
C GLN A 65 17.52 7.15 8.19
N SER A 66 18.43 6.18 8.05
CA SER A 66 18.53 5.05 8.98
C SER A 66 18.68 5.50 10.43
N GLY A 67 17.90 4.92 11.33
CA GLY A 67 17.85 5.31 12.75
C GLY A 67 17.20 6.67 13.03
N ALA A 68 16.58 7.29 12.02
CA ALA A 68 15.77 8.50 12.16
C ALA A 68 14.27 8.18 12.17
N GLY A 69 13.44 9.12 12.62
CA GLY A 69 11.98 8.91 12.68
C GLY A 69 11.14 10.15 12.37
N LEU A 70 10.11 9.98 11.53
CA LEU A 70 9.03 10.94 11.33
C LEU A 70 7.73 10.38 11.91
N TYR A 71 7.09 11.13 12.81
CA TYR A 71 5.84 10.73 13.45
C TYR A 71 4.80 11.84 13.29
N ILE A 72 3.78 11.65 12.46
CA ILE A 72 2.62 12.56 12.38
C ILE A 72 1.45 11.83 13.03
N THR A 73 0.97 12.35 14.16
CA THR A 73 -0.03 11.66 14.97
C THR A 73 -1.20 12.58 15.28
N SER A 74 -2.41 12.03 15.29
CA SER A 74 -3.57 12.68 15.87
C SER A 74 -4.01 11.93 17.12
N THR A 75 -4.15 12.65 18.21
CA THR A 75 -4.70 12.17 19.48
C THR A 75 -6.12 12.69 19.70
N SER A 76 -6.73 13.34 18.69
CA SER A 76 -8.02 14.01 18.82
C SER A 76 -9.11 13.27 18.04
N PRO A 77 -10.31 13.09 18.62
CA PRO A 77 -11.45 12.51 17.92
C PRO A 77 -11.97 13.38 16.76
N LEU A 78 -11.61 14.67 16.73
CA LEU A 78 -12.13 15.64 15.76
C LEU A 78 -11.11 16.03 14.69
N ILE A 79 -9.85 15.59 14.82
CA ILE A 79 -8.79 15.96 13.88
C ILE A 79 -8.32 14.68 13.20
N ALA A 80 -8.79 14.43 11.98
CA ALA A 80 -8.16 13.45 11.11
C ALA A 80 -6.91 14.02 10.44
N LEU A 81 -5.94 13.15 10.19
CA LEU A 81 -4.75 13.50 9.44
C LEU A 81 -5.03 13.47 7.92
N GLN A 82 -4.65 14.53 7.25
CA GLN A 82 -4.50 14.61 5.80
C GLN A 82 -3.02 14.81 5.50
N VAL A 83 -2.34 13.76 5.03
CA VAL A 83 -0.91 13.81 4.69
C VAL A 83 -0.76 13.68 3.19
N THR A 84 -0.11 14.66 2.57
CA THR A 84 0.04 14.70 1.11
C THR A 84 1.47 15.03 0.71
N LEU A 85 1.93 14.40 -0.38
CA LEU A 85 3.07 14.88 -1.16
C LEU A 85 2.52 15.54 -2.40
N THR A 86 2.79 16.83 -2.56
CA THR A 86 2.04 17.70 -3.48
C THR A 86 2.69 17.87 -4.86
N SER A 87 3.93 17.39 -5.02
CA SER A 87 4.73 17.58 -6.23
C SER A 87 5.06 16.24 -6.88
N LEU A 88 4.73 16.13 -8.17
CA LEU A 88 5.05 14.97 -9.01
C LEU A 88 6.57 14.78 -9.24
N LEU A 89 7.39 15.76 -8.85
CA LEU A 89 8.84 15.72 -8.97
C LEU A 89 9.51 15.35 -7.65
N SER A 90 8.76 15.36 -6.55
CA SER A 90 9.30 15.10 -5.21
C SER A 90 9.46 13.59 -4.97
N THR A 91 10.40 13.25 -4.10
CA THR A 91 10.76 11.87 -3.80
C THR A 91 10.49 11.56 -2.34
N ILE A 92 10.21 10.30 -2.01
CA ILE A 92 10.21 9.80 -0.64
C ILE A 92 11.28 8.72 -0.54
N ASN A 93 12.27 8.94 0.32
CA ASN A 93 13.28 7.95 0.69
C ASN A 93 13.13 7.67 2.18
N ASN A 94 12.87 6.42 2.54
CA ASN A 94 12.72 5.99 3.92
C ASN A 94 13.63 4.81 4.24
N ASP A 95 14.70 5.08 4.97
CA ASP A 95 15.60 4.09 5.58
C ASP A 95 15.41 3.99 7.10
N GLY A 96 14.60 4.89 7.68
CA GLY A 96 14.25 4.95 9.10
C GLY A 96 12.80 4.52 9.35
N THR A 97 12.09 5.28 10.18
CA THR A 97 10.69 5.01 10.52
C THR A 97 9.79 6.18 10.17
N ILE A 98 8.74 5.95 9.38
CA ILE A 98 7.66 6.91 9.13
C ILE A 98 6.36 6.38 9.76
N VAL A 99 5.70 7.19 10.59
CA VAL A 99 4.42 6.85 11.20
C VAL A 99 3.41 7.97 10.94
N PHE A 100 2.29 7.63 10.31
CA PHE A 100 1.09 8.45 10.26
C PHE A 100 -0.02 7.75 11.03
N ASP A 101 -0.38 8.26 12.21
CA ASP A 101 -1.36 7.62 13.08
C ASP A 101 -2.54 8.55 13.39
N SER A 102 -3.70 8.21 12.84
CA SER A 102 -4.96 8.92 13.02
C SER A 102 -6.04 8.02 13.64
N ARG A 103 -5.65 6.94 14.34
CA ARG A 103 -6.59 5.97 14.94
C ARG A 103 -7.54 6.58 15.96
N ALA A 104 -7.15 7.67 16.62
CA ALA A 104 -8.01 8.36 17.57
C ALA A 104 -9.14 9.17 16.91
N SER A 105 -9.04 9.49 15.61
CA SER A 105 -10.00 10.36 14.91
C SER A 105 -11.28 9.64 14.53
N LEU A 106 -12.43 10.29 14.71
CA LEU A 106 -13.74 9.80 14.28
C LEU A 106 -14.11 10.26 12.86
N THR A 107 -13.19 10.94 12.17
CA THR A 107 -13.37 11.47 10.81
C THR A 107 -12.42 10.81 9.82
N SER A 108 -12.70 10.94 8.52
CA SER A 108 -11.89 10.35 7.45
C SER A 108 -10.45 10.84 7.45
N SER A 109 -9.49 9.93 7.46
CA SER A 109 -8.07 10.23 7.28
C SER A 109 -7.67 9.95 5.83
N THR A 110 -6.75 10.76 5.31
CA THR A 110 -6.29 10.62 3.92
C THR A 110 -4.78 10.73 3.86
N TYR A 111 -4.14 9.68 3.37
CA TYR A 111 -2.72 9.67 3.06
C TYR A 111 -2.59 9.56 1.55
N ASN A 112 -2.22 10.65 0.88
CA ASN A 112 -2.08 10.70 -0.56
C ASN A 112 -0.67 11.17 -0.93
N LEU A 113 0.26 10.23 -0.97
CA LEU A 113 1.66 10.48 -1.25
C LEU A 113 1.90 10.29 -2.75
N VAL A 114 1.91 11.40 -3.49
CA VAL A 114 2.15 11.38 -4.93
C VAL A 114 3.51 12.02 -5.23
N GLY A 115 4.41 11.27 -5.87
CA GLY A 115 5.76 11.73 -6.17
C GLY A 115 6.36 11.09 -7.41
N LEU A 116 7.59 11.47 -7.72
CA LEU A 116 8.39 10.87 -8.79
C LEU A 116 8.87 9.48 -8.41
N SER A 117 9.42 9.35 -7.19
CA SER A 117 9.92 8.08 -6.67
C SER A 117 9.55 7.86 -5.21
N PHE A 118 9.34 6.60 -4.87
CA PHE A 118 9.17 6.11 -3.52
C PHE A 118 10.13 4.93 -3.29
N THR A 119 10.99 5.06 -2.29
CA THR A 119 11.91 4.00 -1.86
C THR A 119 11.75 3.80 -0.36
N ASN A 120 11.47 2.56 0.05
CA ASN A 120 11.36 2.17 1.45
C ASN A 120 12.25 0.96 1.77
N THR A 121 13.30 1.18 2.55
CA THR A 121 14.13 0.11 3.14
C THR A 121 13.92 -0.03 4.64
N GLY A 122 13.37 1.00 5.29
CA GLY A 122 12.99 1.02 6.69
C GLY A 122 11.55 0.56 6.95
N GLU A 123 10.87 1.25 7.86
CA GLU A 123 9.52 0.93 8.30
C GLU A 123 8.56 2.10 8.07
N MET A 124 7.36 1.79 7.55
CA MET A 124 6.33 2.79 7.32
C MET A 124 4.99 2.30 7.87
N PHE A 125 4.35 3.08 8.75
CA PHE A 125 3.08 2.76 9.37
C PHE A 125 2.04 3.83 9.02
N LEU A 126 0.94 3.41 8.41
CA LEU A 126 -0.17 4.28 8.05
C LEU A 126 -1.43 3.75 8.73
N ALA A 127 -1.93 4.49 9.70
CA ALA A 127 -3.02 4.04 10.56
C ALA A 127 -4.15 5.07 10.61
N ALA A 128 -5.39 4.59 10.56
CA ALA A 128 -6.61 5.39 10.67
C ALA A 128 -7.65 4.68 11.54
N SER A 129 -8.78 5.33 11.85
CA SER A 129 -9.82 4.67 12.65
C SER A 129 -10.67 3.69 11.84
N GLY A 130 -10.96 4.00 10.58
CA GLY A 130 -11.92 3.24 9.76
C GLY A 130 -13.39 3.46 10.14
N ILE A 131 -13.70 4.40 11.04
CA ILE A 131 -15.10 4.76 11.36
C ILE A 131 -15.78 5.42 10.16
N VAL A 132 -15.03 6.31 9.50
CA VAL A 132 -15.38 6.87 8.19
C VAL A 132 -14.34 6.36 7.20
N PRO A 133 -14.74 5.98 5.97
CA PRO A 133 -13.81 5.48 4.96
C PRO A 133 -12.56 6.35 4.83
N SER A 134 -11.39 5.76 5.06
CA SER A 134 -10.10 6.44 5.01
C SER A 134 -9.27 5.88 3.85
N SER A 135 -8.56 6.73 3.12
CA SER A 135 -7.82 6.31 1.92
C SER A 135 -6.32 6.42 2.14
N MET A 136 -5.58 5.38 1.76
CA MET A 136 -4.12 5.36 1.88
C MET A 136 -3.50 5.04 0.52
N SER A 137 -2.70 5.95 -0.01
CA SER A 137 -2.17 5.83 -1.37
C SER A 137 -0.73 6.30 -1.42
N ILE A 138 0.13 5.43 -1.97
CA ILE A 138 1.54 5.72 -2.24
C ILE A 138 1.74 5.59 -3.74
N THR A 139 1.68 6.71 -4.46
CA THR A 139 1.73 6.77 -5.91
C THR A 139 3.06 7.35 -6.36
N ALA A 140 3.87 6.56 -7.05
CA ALA A 140 5.11 7.02 -7.64
C ALA A 140 5.37 6.35 -9.00
N ALA A 141 6.16 7.01 -9.85
CA ALA A 141 6.59 6.43 -11.12
C ALA A 141 7.63 5.32 -10.92
N ASN A 142 8.58 5.56 -10.02
CA ASN A 142 9.51 4.55 -9.50
C ASN A 142 9.06 4.19 -8.08
N TRP A 143 8.79 2.91 -7.84
CA TRP A 143 8.23 2.45 -6.57
C TRP A 143 8.93 1.17 -6.14
N ASP A 144 9.67 1.25 -5.05
CA ASP A 144 10.49 0.15 -4.54
C ASP A 144 10.34 0.03 -3.01
N ASN A 145 10.02 -1.18 -2.56
CA ASN A 145 9.94 -1.53 -1.14
C ASN A 145 10.76 -2.78 -0.85
N SER A 146 11.80 -2.66 -0.01
CA SER A 146 12.51 -3.80 0.58
C SER A 146 12.35 -3.89 2.10
N GLY A 147 11.69 -2.89 2.71
CA GLY A 147 11.40 -2.82 4.14
C GLY A 147 9.99 -3.28 4.50
N LEU A 148 9.41 -2.65 5.53
CA LEU A 148 8.04 -2.88 5.97
C LEU A 148 7.14 -1.69 5.63
N ILE A 149 5.96 -1.96 5.08
CA ILE A 149 4.85 -1.02 5.01
C ILE A 149 3.63 -1.65 5.69
N TYR A 150 3.02 -0.94 6.64
CA TYR A 150 1.93 -1.43 7.45
C TYR A 150 0.75 -0.47 7.36
N PHE A 151 -0.33 -0.92 6.73
CA PHE A 151 -1.60 -0.20 6.65
C PHE A 151 -2.57 -0.79 7.67
N SER A 152 -3.24 0.07 8.44
CA SER A 152 -4.17 -0.40 9.45
C SER A 152 -5.34 0.54 9.72
N GLN A 153 -6.49 -0.07 9.98
CA GLN A 153 -7.64 0.61 10.59
C GLN A 153 -8.04 -0.10 11.88
N ASN A 154 -8.66 0.62 12.84
CA ASN A 154 -9.23 -0.01 14.03
C ASN A 154 -10.41 -0.94 13.67
N GLN A 155 -11.10 -0.62 12.56
CA GLN A 155 -12.20 -1.40 12.02
C GLN A 155 -12.21 -1.27 10.50
N ARG A 156 -12.77 -2.29 9.84
CA ARG A 156 -12.93 -2.30 8.39
C ARG A 156 -13.80 -1.14 7.92
N SER A 157 -13.39 -0.50 6.83
CA SER A 157 -14.15 0.53 6.12
C SER A 157 -14.13 0.26 4.61
N SER A 158 -14.90 1.03 3.82
CA SER A 158 -14.83 1.00 2.35
C SER A 158 -13.62 1.76 1.79
N GLY A 159 -12.74 2.25 2.67
CA GLY A 159 -11.47 2.87 2.31
C GLY A 159 -10.53 1.88 1.64
N THR A 160 -9.68 2.38 0.74
CA THR A 160 -8.79 1.53 -0.06
C THR A 160 -7.34 1.93 0.08
N VAL A 161 -6.48 0.91 0.05
CA VAL A 161 -5.04 1.02 -0.15
C VAL A 161 -4.73 0.94 -1.65
N SER A 162 -3.92 1.87 -2.17
CA SER A 162 -3.45 1.89 -3.56
C SER A 162 -1.94 2.13 -3.63
N LEU A 163 -1.25 1.33 -4.46
CA LEU A 163 0.21 1.30 -4.53
C LEU A 163 0.70 1.48 -5.98
N GLY A 164 1.55 2.48 -6.20
CA GLY A 164 2.06 2.87 -7.51
C GLY A 164 1.03 3.59 -8.38
N ALA A 165 1.48 4.12 -9.52
CA ALA A 165 0.61 4.73 -10.51
C ALA A 165 -0.18 3.67 -11.29
N THR A 166 -1.49 3.85 -11.45
CA THR A 166 -2.36 2.92 -12.18
C THR A 166 -1.80 2.54 -13.56
N GLY A 167 -1.73 1.24 -13.85
CA GLY A 167 -1.14 0.69 -15.07
C GLY A 167 0.39 0.64 -15.07
N GLY A 168 1.05 1.23 -14.07
CA GLY A 168 2.49 1.17 -13.85
C GLY A 168 2.95 -0.13 -13.19
N SER A 169 4.10 -0.08 -12.52
CA SER A 169 4.64 -1.21 -11.78
C SER A 169 5.18 -0.79 -10.42
N ILE A 170 5.08 -1.70 -9.45
CA ILE A 170 5.75 -1.62 -8.16
C ILE A 170 6.75 -2.77 -8.04
N THR A 171 7.88 -2.54 -7.35
CA THR A 171 8.80 -3.60 -6.90
C THR A 171 8.63 -3.77 -5.40
N ASN A 172 8.23 -4.95 -4.97
CA ASN A 172 8.10 -5.30 -3.56
C ASN A 172 8.98 -6.53 -3.26
N ASP A 173 10.10 -6.30 -2.59
CA ASP A 173 10.98 -7.32 -2.04
C ASP A 173 10.85 -7.43 -0.50
N GLY A 174 10.10 -6.52 0.12
CA GLY A 174 9.83 -6.46 1.55
C GLY A 174 8.47 -7.03 1.96
N GLN A 175 7.91 -6.48 3.03
CA GLN A 175 6.61 -6.84 3.60
C GLN A 175 5.62 -5.69 3.48
N ILE A 176 4.40 -6.01 3.06
CA ILE A 176 3.25 -5.11 3.10
C ILE A 176 2.16 -5.78 3.92
N CYS A 177 1.73 -5.17 5.02
CA CYS A 177 0.70 -5.71 5.91
C CYS A 177 -0.56 -4.85 5.85
N LEU A 178 -1.71 -5.52 5.83
CA LEU A 178 -3.04 -4.94 5.74
C LEU A 178 -3.85 -5.44 6.94
N ILE A 179 -4.32 -4.51 7.78
CA ILE A 179 -5.17 -4.79 8.94
C ILE A 179 -6.47 -4.03 8.81
N ASN A 180 -7.61 -4.72 8.69
CA ASN A 180 -8.90 -4.10 8.39
C ASN A 180 -8.88 -3.25 7.09
N GLU A 181 -8.13 -3.66 6.06
CA GLU A 181 -7.85 -2.84 4.87
C GLU A 181 -8.22 -3.52 3.54
N VAL A 182 -8.76 -2.73 2.61
CA VAL A 182 -9.04 -3.16 1.23
C VAL A 182 -7.86 -2.76 0.35
N TYR A 183 -7.06 -3.70 -0.12
CA TYR A 183 -6.04 -3.40 -1.13
C TYR A 183 -6.59 -3.65 -2.54
N GLN A 184 -6.50 -2.64 -3.41
CA GLN A 184 -6.84 -2.79 -4.83
C GLN A 184 -5.58 -2.72 -5.68
N GLN A 185 -5.20 -3.86 -6.26
CA GLN A 185 -4.09 -3.94 -7.19
C GLN A 185 -4.48 -3.28 -8.52
N THR A 186 -3.71 -2.26 -8.88
CA THR A 186 -3.84 -1.54 -10.17
C THR A 186 -2.50 -1.43 -10.91
N THR A 187 -1.45 -2.10 -10.41
CA THR A 187 -0.08 -2.07 -10.94
C THR A 187 0.47 -3.48 -11.13
N SER A 188 1.42 -3.64 -12.05
CA SER A 188 2.22 -4.87 -12.11
C SER A 188 3.05 -4.98 -10.83
N ILE A 189 3.17 -6.17 -10.25
CA ILE A 189 3.94 -6.38 -9.01
C ILE A 189 5.18 -7.22 -9.33
N LYS A 190 6.36 -6.65 -9.12
CA LYS A 190 7.66 -7.30 -9.24
C LYS A 190 8.24 -7.60 -7.86
N GLY A 191 9.28 -8.42 -7.82
CA GLY A 191 10.02 -8.73 -6.59
C GLY A 191 9.59 -10.05 -5.94
N SER A 192 10.19 -10.34 -4.79
CA SER A 192 9.99 -11.58 -4.02
C SER A 192 9.39 -11.37 -2.64
N GLY A 193 8.81 -10.19 -2.39
CA GLY A 193 8.22 -9.85 -1.10
C GLY A 193 6.87 -10.51 -0.86
N CYS A 194 6.19 -10.07 0.20
CA CYS A 194 4.87 -10.57 0.59
C CYS A 194 3.88 -9.43 0.84
N ILE A 195 2.62 -9.64 0.45
CA ILE A 195 1.47 -8.82 0.85
C ILE A 195 0.59 -9.68 1.76
N THR A 196 0.40 -9.25 3.00
CA THR A 196 -0.31 -9.99 4.04
C THR A 196 -1.63 -9.31 4.38
N ALA A 197 -2.71 -10.07 4.38
CA ALA A 197 -4.03 -9.68 4.87
C ALA A 197 -4.30 -10.32 6.24
N ASP A 198 -4.74 -9.51 7.19
CA ASP A 198 -5.14 -9.89 8.55
C ASP A 198 -6.31 -9.02 9.04
N GLN A 199 -7.04 -9.48 10.05
CA GLN A 199 -8.16 -8.81 10.73
C GLN A 199 -9.14 -8.19 9.73
N ASP A 200 -9.86 -9.02 8.97
CA ASP A 200 -10.85 -8.58 7.97
C ASP A 200 -10.25 -7.70 6.84
N SER A 201 -9.11 -8.14 6.30
CA SER A 201 -8.47 -7.52 5.14
C SER A 201 -8.74 -8.27 3.85
N THR A 202 -8.81 -7.53 2.74
CA THR A 202 -9.07 -8.12 1.41
C THR A 202 -8.06 -7.62 0.41
N ILE A 203 -7.46 -8.57 -0.33
CA ILE A 203 -6.59 -8.30 -1.47
C ILE A 203 -7.40 -8.48 -2.75
N TYR A 204 -7.69 -7.39 -3.45
CA TYR A 204 -8.35 -7.40 -4.75
C TYR A 204 -7.34 -7.28 -5.89
N ILE A 205 -7.14 -8.37 -6.63
CA ILE A 205 -6.42 -8.36 -7.91
C ILE A 205 -7.41 -7.92 -8.99
N SER A 206 -7.61 -6.61 -9.08
CA SER A 206 -8.64 -6.00 -9.93
C SER A 206 -8.30 -6.05 -11.41
N ASN A 207 -7.01 -6.14 -11.75
CA ASN A 207 -6.54 -6.25 -13.12
C ASN A 207 -5.51 -7.38 -13.26
N SER A 208 -6.02 -8.59 -13.49
CA SER A 208 -5.21 -9.79 -13.71
C SER A 208 -4.48 -9.79 -15.06
N LEU A 209 -4.57 -8.74 -15.89
CA LEU A 209 -3.71 -8.56 -17.07
C LEU A 209 -2.35 -7.96 -16.70
N LEU A 210 -2.27 -7.27 -15.57
CA LEU A 210 -1.02 -6.73 -15.05
C LEU A 210 -0.25 -7.88 -14.38
N PRO A 211 0.98 -8.18 -14.81
CA PRO A 211 1.73 -9.31 -14.29
C PRO A 211 2.07 -9.14 -12.81
N VAL A 212 1.89 -10.22 -12.06
CA VAL A 212 2.44 -10.39 -10.71
C VAL A 212 3.57 -11.43 -10.80
N ALA A 213 4.75 -11.08 -10.27
CA ALA A 213 5.90 -11.96 -10.28
C ALA A 213 5.59 -13.28 -9.56
N THR A 214 6.05 -14.40 -10.11
CA THR A 214 5.86 -15.73 -9.52
C THR A 214 6.62 -15.93 -8.20
N THR A 215 7.47 -14.97 -7.84
CA THR A 215 8.19 -14.90 -6.56
C THR A 215 7.45 -14.07 -5.51
N GLN A 216 6.47 -13.25 -5.92
CA GLN A 216 5.63 -12.51 -4.99
C GLN A 216 4.68 -13.47 -4.29
N SER A 217 4.49 -13.23 -3.00
CA SER A 217 3.61 -14.01 -2.14
C SER A 217 2.45 -13.17 -1.62
N PHE A 218 1.30 -13.81 -1.44
CA PHE A 218 0.17 -13.28 -0.69
C PHE A 218 -0.08 -14.18 0.52
N ASN A 219 -0.36 -13.62 1.68
CA ASN A 219 -0.59 -14.38 2.90
C ASN A 219 -1.93 -13.99 3.54
N LEU A 220 -2.74 -14.97 3.91
CA LEU A 220 -4.01 -14.79 4.62
C LEU A 220 -3.84 -15.29 6.05
N VAL A 221 -3.87 -14.38 7.04
CA VAL A 221 -3.49 -14.70 8.42
C VAL A 221 -4.64 -15.30 9.21
N ASP A 222 -5.85 -14.76 9.06
CA ASP A 222 -7.02 -15.15 9.84
C ASP A 222 -8.16 -15.65 8.95
N SER A 223 -9.27 -16.07 9.56
CA SER A 223 -10.46 -16.60 8.87
C SER A 223 -11.26 -15.55 8.09
N ASP A 224 -11.08 -14.28 8.41
CA ASP A 224 -11.86 -13.19 7.83
C ASP A 224 -11.18 -12.60 6.59
N SER A 225 -9.87 -12.83 6.46
CA SER A 225 -9.05 -12.40 5.34
C SER A 225 -9.43 -13.07 4.02
N SER A 226 -9.30 -12.31 2.93
CA SER A 226 -9.62 -12.81 1.59
C SER A 226 -8.70 -12.30 0.48
N ILE A 227 -8.60 -13.10 -0.58
CA ILE A 227 -8.04 -12.69 -1.86
C ILE A 227 -9.05 -12.95 -2.97
N VAL A 228 -9.35 -11.91 -3.75
CA VAL A 228 -10.29 -11.99 -4.88
C VAL A 228 -9.59 -11.48 -6.12
N ALA A 229 -9.55 -12.31 -7.16
CA ALA A 229 -8.86 -11.98 -8.41
C ALA A 229 -9.80 -11.92 -9.60
N GLN A 230 -9.56 -11.01 -10.54
CA GLN A 230 -10.25 -11.03 -11.82
C GLN A 230 -9.92 -12.35 -12.56
N ALA A 231 -10.96 -13.06 -13.01
CA ALA A 231 -10.78 -14.26 -13.82
C ALA A 231 -10.58 -13.91 -15.30
N LEU A 232 -9.67 -14.62 -15.98
CA LEU A 232 -9.34 -14.41 -17.38
C LEU A 232 -9.37 -15.73 -18.17
N SER A 233 -9.36 -15.64 -19.50
CA SER A 233 -9.21 -16.80 -20.39
C SER A 233 -7.81 -17.42 -20.32
N THR A 234 -6.80 -16.60 -20.01
CA THR A 234 -5.41 -17.01 -19.78
C THR A 234 -5.01 -16.57 -18.37
N PRO A 235 -5.24 -17.41 -17.36
CA PRO A 235 -5.02 -17.03 -15.97
C PRO A 235 -3.54 -16.92 -15.62
N GLN A 236 -3.21 -15.99 -14.73
CA GLN A 236 -1.96 -16.04 -13.97
C GLN A 236 -2.07 -17.09 -12.85
N THR A 237 -0.98 -17.39 -12.14
CA THR A 237 -1.02 -18.19 -10.91
C THR A 237 -0.47 -17.35 -9.78
N PHE A 238 -1.29 -17.09 -8.75
CA PHE A 238 -0.87 -16.35 -7.56
C PHE A 238 -0.45 -17.31 -6.44
N ASN A 239 0.69 -17.07 -5.80
CA ASN A 239 1.09 -17.85 -4.63
C ASN A 239 0.38 -17.30 -3.39
N VAL A 240 -0.46 -18.12 -2.77
CA VAL A 240 -1.27 -17.75 -1.62
C VAL A 240 -0.95 -18.69 -0.47
N TYR A 241 -0.46 -18.12 0.62
CA TYR A 241 -0.14 -18.83 1.85
C TYR A 241 -1.23 -18.58 2.90
N GLY A 242 -1.31 -19.49 3.87
CA GLY A 242 -2.27 -19.41 4.97
C GLY A 242 -3.69 -19.87 4.62
N PHE A 243 -3.97 -20.27 3.37
CA PHE A 243 -5.32 -20.70 2.98
C PHE A 243 -5.85 -21.84 3.89
N GLY A 244 -7.10 -21.77 4.32
CA GLY A 244 -7.70 -22.70 5.28
C GLY A 244 -8.37 -21.98 6.46
N ASN A 245 -8.99 -22.76 7.35
CA ASN A 245 -9.61 -22.25 8.59
C ASN A 245 -10.59 -21.08 8.42
N GLY A 246 -11.26 -20.97 7.26
CA GLY A 246 -12.34 -20.01 7.02
C GLY A 246 -12.00 -18.88 6.05
N ASN A 247 -10.72 -18.61 5.81
CA ASN A 247 -10.31 -17.58 4.85
C ASN A 247 -10.69 -17.96 3.42
N LYS A 248 -10.74 -16.93 2.56
CA LYS A 248 -11.40 -17.04 1.27
C LYS A 248 -10.45 -16.71 0.14
N LEU A 249 -10.52 -17.52 -0.91
CA LEU A 249 -9.98 -17.19 -2.22
C LEU A 249 -11.11 -17.26 -3.24
N GLY A 250 -11.10 -16.36 -4.20
CA GLY A 250 -12.18 -16.30 -5.17
C GLY A 250 -11.87 -15.49 -6.40
N ILE A 251 -12.88 -15.39 -7.23
CA ILE A 251 -12.88 -14.52 -8.40
C ILE A 251 -14.04 -13.54 -8.32
N THR A 252 -13.96 -12.45 -9.08
CA THR A 252 -14.99 -11.40 -9.11
C THR A 252 -16.34 -11.85 -9.71
N LEU A 253 -16.43 -13.08 -10.21
CA LEU A 253 -17.63 -13.68 -10.80
C LEU A 253 -18.10 -14.87 -9.95
N PRO A 254 -19.42 -15.18 -9.92
CA PRO A 254 -19.92 -16.35 -9.22
C PRO A 254 -19.24 -17.65 -9.71
N LEU A 255 -18.88 -18.55 -8.81
CA LEU A 255 -18.25 -19.81 -9.21
C LEU A 255 -19.27 -20.73 -9.89
N THR A 256 -18.99 -21.14 -11.13
CA THR A 256 -19.83 -22.08 -11.88
C THR A 256 -18.97 -23.11 -12.60
N PRO A 257 -19.50 -24.31 -12.89
CA PRO A 257 -18.82 -25.26 -13.76
C PRO A 257 -18.41 -24.62 -15.09
N ALA A 258 -17.30 -25.10 -15.64
CA ALA A 258 -16.81 -24.63 -16.93
C ALA A 258 -17.69 -25.14 -18.07
N LEU A 259 -17.85 -24.32 -19.12
CA LEU A 259 -18.48 -24.76 -20.37
C LEU A 259 -17.46 -25.56 -21.20
N GLY A 260 -17.89 -26.70 -21.74
CA GLY A 260 -17.07 -27.56 -22.60
C GLY A 260 -17.26 -29.06 -22.33
N ILE A 261 -16.56 -29.88 -23.12
CA ILE A 261 -16.55 -31.34 -22.95
C ILE A 261 -15.09 -31.77 -22.70
N PRO A 262 -14.77 -32.36 -21.52
CA PRO A 262 -15.67 -32.61 -20.39
C PRO A 262 -15.98 -31.34 -19.58
N ILE A 263 -17.17 -31.31 -18.97
CA ILE A 263 -17.55 -30.25 -18.02
C ILE A 263 -16.62 -30.33 -16.81
N LYS A 264 -15.95 -29.22 -16.49
CA LYS A 264 -15.08 -29.14 -15.30
C LYS A 264 -15.85 -28.51 -14.14
N PRO A 265 -15.67 -28.99 -12.90
CA PRO A 265 -16.29 -28.38 -11.72
C PRO A 265 -15.84 -26.92 -11.55
N ALA A 266 -16.64 -26.17 -10.78
CA ALA A 266 -16.41 -24.75 -10.49
C ALA A 266 -15.06 -24.49 -9.81
N TYR A 267 -14.51 -25.50 -9.11
CA TYR A 267 -13.15 -25.51 -8.63
C TYR A 267 -12.52 -26.89 -8.79
N SER A 268 -11.19 -26.95 -8.83
CA SER A 268 -10.42 -28.20 -8.83
C SER A 268 -9.07 -27.99 -8.18
N TYR A 269 -8.64 -28.91 -7.32
CA TYR A 269 -7.32 -28.88 -6.68
C TYR A 269 -6.43 -29.99 -7.22
N ASN A 270 -5.20 -29.65 -7.60
CA ASN A 270 -4.18 -30.61 -7.96
C ASN A 270 -3.27 -30.87 -6.75
N ALA A 271 -3.41 -32.02 -6.11
CA ALA A 271 -2.65 -32.39 -4.92
C ALA A 271 -1.14 -32.57 -5.17
N ALA A 272 -0.72 -32.81 -6.42
CA ALA A 272 0.69 -32.95 -6.76
C ALA A 272 1.39 -31.58 -6.91
N THR A 273 0.69 -30.57 -7.44
CA THR A 273 1.27 -29.23 -7.67
C THR A 273 0.87 -28.21 -6.62
N GLY A 274 -0.16 -28.48 -5.82
CA GLY A 274 -0.73 -27.53 -4.87
C GLY A 274 -1.58 -26.41 -5.50
N ILE A 275 -1.96 -26.56 -6.78
CA ILE A 275 -2.71 -25.53 -7.51
C ILE A 275 -4.21 -25.77 -7.34
N LEU A 276 -4.90 -24.76 -6.82
CA LEU A 276 -6.34 -24.63 -6.84
C LEU A 276 -6.76 -23.74 -8.02
N THR A 277 -7.55 -24.30 -8.93
CA THR A 277 -8.17 -23.56 -10.03
C THR A 277 -9.63 -23.31 -9.70
N VAL A 278 -10.07 -22.06 -9.81
CA VAL A 278 -11.48 -21.65 -9.70
C VAL A 278 -11.98 -21.12 -11.04
N ARG A 279 -13.29 -21.24 -11.30
CA ARG A 279 -13.87 -21.05 -12.64
C ARG A 279 -15.21 -20.34 -12.61
N ASN A 280 -15.47 -19.59 -13.68
CA ASN A 280 -16.79 -19.16 -14.10
C ASN A 280 -16.87 -19.38 -15.62
N LEU A 281 -17.68 -20.36 -16.04
CA LEU A 281 -17.95 -20.67 -17.46
C LEU A 281 -16.68 -20.82 -18.33
N LEU A 282 -16.24 -19.74 -18.97
CA LEU A 282 -15.09 -19.71 -19.90
C LEU A 282 -13.83 -19.09 -19.30
N VAL A 283 -13.92 -18.48 -18.13
CA VAL A 283 -12.78 -17.83 -17.45
C VAL A 283 -12.38 -18.60 -16.21
N THR A 284 -11.09 -18.53 -15.90
CA THR A 284 -10.50 -19.25 -14.77
C THR A 284 -9.50 -18.36 -14.06
N GLN A 285 -9.11 -18.78 -12.86
CA GLN A 285 -7.99 -18.20 -12.12
C GLN A 285 -7.30 -19.29 -11.31
N ASN A 286 -5.98 -19.24 -11.22
CA ASN A 286 -5.18 -20.21 -10.48
C ASN A 286 -4.59 -19.57 -9.22
N PHE A 287 -4.61 -20.34 -8.14
CA PHE A 287 -3.95 -20.04 -6.88
C PHE A 287 -3.06 -21.22 -6.52
N ASN A 288 -1.77 -20.98 -6.33
CA ASN A 288 -0.87 -21.94 -5.73
C ASN A 288 -1.00 -21.82 -4.21
N ILE A 289 -1.72 -22.77 -3.61
CA ILE A 289 -1.98 -22.81 -2.16
C ILE A 289 -1.08 -23.83 -1.44
N GLY A 290 -0.19 -24.51 -2.17
CA GLY A 290 0.63 -25.59 -1.63
C GLY A 290 -0.07 -26.94 -1.57
N THR A 291 0.69 -27.97 -1.23
CA THR A 291 0.23 -29.37 -1.14
C THR A 291 -0.38 -29.67 0.24
N GLY A 292 -1.07 -30.81 0.38
CA GLY A 292 -1.55 -31.30 1.68
C GLY A 292 -2.99 -30.95 2.07
N TYR A 293 -3.72 -30.24 1.20
CA TYR A 293 -5.14 -29.95 1.44
C TYR A 293 -6.04 -31.16 1.14
N ASN A 294 -7.09 -31.32 1.93
CA ASN A 294 -8.18 -32.25 1.63
C ASN A 294 -9.31 -31.53 0.87
N PRO A 295 -9.52 -31.80 -0.44
CA PRO A 295 -10.53 -31.13 -1.24
C PRO A 295 -11.97 -31.32 -0.76
N SER A 296 -12.25 -32.35 0.05
CA SER A 296 -13.60 -32.58 0.59
C SER A 296 -14.01 -31.53 1.63
N LEU A 297 -13.06 -30.75 2.14
CA LEU A 297 -13.29 -29.66 3.10
C LEU A 297 -13.48 -28.31 2.41
N PHE A 298 -13.35 -28.25 1.08
CA PHE A 298 -13.55 -27.01 0.34
C PHE A 298 -15.05 -26.74 0.19
N SER A 299 -15.42 -25.48 0.36
CA SER A 299 -16.80 -25.02 0.17
C SER A 299 -16.81 -23.77 -0.69
N ILE A 300 -17.89 -23.61 -1.45
CA ILE A 300 -18.13 -22.37 -2.19
C ILE A 300 -18.86 -21.43 -1.23
N VAL A 301 -18.24 -20.28 -0.97
CA VAL A 301 -18.79 -19.21 -0.13
C VAL A 301 -18.88 -17.93 -0.94
N THR A 302 -19.65 -16.97 -0.45
CA THR A 302 -19.65 -15.60 -0.97
C THR A 302 -18.82 -14.76 -0.03
N ASP A 303 -17.88 -14.00 -0.59
CA ASP A 303 -17.24 -12.95 0.18
C ASP A 303 -18.11 -11.70 0.12
N ALA A 304 -18.53 -11.20 1.28
CA ALA A 304 -19.23 -9.92 1.38
C ALA A 304 -18.25 -8.73 1.33
N GLY A 305 -16.95 -8.99 1.11
CA GLY A 305 -15.79 -8.13 1.34
C GLY A 305 -15.60 -6.89 0.45
N ALA A 306 -16.67 -6.16 0.12
CA ALA A 306 -16.67 -4.74 -0.26
C ALA A 306 -18.10 -4.18 -0.15
#